data_AF-A0A536CR56-F1
#
_entry.id   AF-A0A536CR56-F1
#
_cell.length_a   1.000
_cell.length_b   1.000
_cell.length_c   1.000
_cell.angle_alpha   90.00
_cell.angle_beta   90.00
_cell.angle_gamma   90.00
#
_symmetry.space_group_name_H-M   'P 1'
#
loop_
_entity.id
_entity.type
_entity.pdbx_description
1 polymer ?
#
loop_
_entity_poly.entity_id
_entity_poly.type
_entity_poly.pdbx_seq_one_letter_code
_entity_poly.pdbx_strand_id
1 'polypeptide(L)'
;MQSASPSGGHFELTAVPAMAWQRTRAGIPAGALWSSLIVFLLVLTIARSTVAASWVPGLLDSLPMVALAGAVTMGVLALTPLPWWLSVLAGLLAGPAVAGLIAAPIFRADNVIDPTATGTNLINAWLTKVSDGSAFGDRAFVLFLITWLMWVTGAWLSWCVLRWRQPMIGLVPGTAALATNVLNFPGDQNGYTLSFIVLTFALLLWSNYTGSIAKAVRVNMKLMGDARWDFWETGVVAMAGLLLLAIMLPPLSNQDRTLTIQSSLFSSWAQLQEQLNHPSSAGQGTGTAGGTTGFSLSVGLGGPLKTSKNPGGRRITKKKVLPRRQHHGDRERLLDLPDLPR
;
A
#
# COMPACT_ATOMS: atom_id res chain seq x y z
N MET A 1 -41.96 -60.77 21.04
CA MET A 1 -42.27 -59.55 20.27
C MET A 1 -41.77 -58.37 21.07
N GLN A 2 -40.60 -57.80 20.71
CA GLN A 2 -40.02 -56.63 21.37
C GLN A 2 -40.02 -55.47 20.37
N SER A 3 -40.62 -54.36 20.80
CA SER A 3 -40.81 -53.13 20.04
C SER A 3 -39.49 -52.39 19.80
N ALA A 4 -39.18 -52.10 18.54
CA ALA A 4 -38.13 -51.14 18.19
C ALA A 4 -38.70 -49.72 18.28
N SER A 5 -38.13 -48.89 19.15
CA SER A 5 -38.34 -47.44 19.13
C SER A 5 -37.40 -46.79 18.10
N PRO A 6 -37.86 -45.86 17.26
CA PRO A 6 -37.00 -45.12 16.36
C PRO A 6 -36.25 -44.04 17.15
N SER A 7 -34.92 -44.12 17.20
CA SER A 7 -34.09 -43.01 17.69
C SER A 7 -34.19 -41.86 16.69
N GLY A 8 -34.92 -40.80 17.05
CA GLY A 8 -34.95 -39.54 16.32
C GLY A 8 -33.56 -38.93 16.24
N GLY A 9 -32.92 -39.04 15.07
CA GLY A 9 -31.68 -38.37 14.76
C GLY A 9 -31.92 -36.88 14.59
N HIS A 10 -31.96 -36.14 15.69
CA HIS A 10 -31.79 -34.69 15.65
C HIS A 10 -30.33 -34.39 15.32
N PHE A 11 -30.07 -34.13 14.03
CA PHE A 11 -28.80 -33.55 13.58
C PHE A 11 -28.72 -32.11 14.10
N GLU A 12 -28.12 -31.93 15.29
CA GLU A 12 -27.83 -30.60 15.84
C GLU A 12 -26.76 -29.90 14.99
N LEU A 13 -27.22 -29.18 13.95
CA LEU A 13 -26.40 -28.28 13.13
C LEU A 13 -25.75 -27.13 13.92
N THR A 14 -26.12 -26.94 15.19
CA THR A 14 -25.63 -25.89 16.08
C THR A 14 -24.40 -26.31 16.92
N ALA A 15 -24.12 -27.60 17.05
CA ALA A 15 -23.00 -28.09 17.88
C ALA A 15 -21.63 -28.10 17.16
N VAL A 16 -21.64 -28.23 15.83
CA VAL A 16 -20.44 -28.24 14.98
C VAL A 16 -19.62 -26.93 15.06
N PRO A 17 -20.21 -25.71 14.99
CA PRO A 17 -19.44 -24.48 15.06
C PRO A 17 -18.77 -24.27 16.42
N ALA A 18 -19.42 -24.65 17.52
CA ALA A 18 -18.88 -24.46 18.88
C ALA A 18 -17.66 -25.36 19.17
N MET A 19 -17.72 -26.63 18.78
CA MET A 19 -16.57 -27.55 18.91
C MET A 19 -15.43 -27.20 17.96
N ALA A 20 -15.73 -26.76 16.74
CA ALA A 20 -14.74 -26.27 15.80
C ALA A 20 -14.03 -25.01 16.35
N TRP A 21 -14.78 -24.07 16.94
CA TRP A 21 -14.26 -22.85 17.56
C TRP A 21 -13.36 -23.13 18.77
N GLN A 22 -13.75 -24.07 19.64
CA GLN A 22 -12.94 -24.47 20.80
C GLN A 22 -11.64 -25.18 20.40
N ARG A 23 -11.67 -26.04 19.38
CA ARG A 23 -10.44 -26.65 18.80
C ARG A 23 -9.54 -25.62 18.14
N THR A 24 -10.14 -24.61 17.50
CA THR A 24 -9.40 -23.51 16.88
C THR A 24 -8.68 -22.67 17.92
N ARG A 25 -9.36 -22.29 19.03
CA ARG A 25 -8.76 -21.57 20.16
C ARG A 25 -7.69 -22.37 20.90
N ALA A 26 -7.90 -23.66 21.10
CA ALA A 26 -6.90 -24.54 21.73
C ALA A 26 -5.66 -24.77 20.83
N GLY A 27 -5.77 -24.48 19.53
CA GLY A 27 -4.72 -24.66 18.54
C GLY A 27 -3.97 -23.39 18.15
N ILE A 28 -4.34 -22.19 18.67
CA ILE A 28 -3.62 -20.95 18.35
C ILE A 28 -2.23 -21.04 18.98
N PRO A 29 -1.15 -21.20 18.20
CA PRO A 29 0.18 -21.32 18.75
C PRO A 29 0.54 -20.00 19.43
N ALA A 30 1.22 -20.07 20.57
CA ALA A 30 1.61 -18.92 21.40
C ALA A 30 2.45 -17.84 20.65
N GLY A 31 2.80 -18.06 19.38
CA GLY A 31 3.48 -17.08 18.53
C GLY A 31 2.71 -16.56 17.32
N ALA A 32 1.43 -16.93 17.13
CA ALA A 32 0.63 -16.46 15.99
C ALA A 32 0.47 -14.93 15.99
N LEU A 33 0.30 -14.30 17.16
CA LEU A 33 0.13 -12.84 17.26
C LEU A 33 1.36 -12.09 16.73
N TRP A 34 2.55 -12.48 17.16
CA TRP A 34 3.81 -11.86 16.71
C TRP A 34 4.07 -12.14 15.22
N SER A 35 3.81 -13.35 14.75
CA SER A 35 3.89 -13.68 13.32
C SER A 35 2.92 -12.80 12.50
N SER A 36 1.68 -12.65 12.94
CA SER A 36 0.69 -11.79 12.29
C SER A 36 1.12 -10.32 12.27
N LEU A 37 1.69 -9.82 13.37
CA LEU A 37 2.20 -8.45 13.43
C LEU A 37 3.34 -8.22 12.43
N ILE A 38 4.32 -9.12 12.38
CA ILE A 38 5.46 -8.99 11.45
C ILE A 38 4.98 -9.11 10.00
N VAL A 39 4.04 -10.03 9.72
CA VAL A 39 3.40 -10.12 8.39
C VAL A 39 2.69 -8.81 8.03
N PHE A 40 1.91 -8.25 8.95
CA PHE A 40 1.21 -6.98 8.71
C PHE A 40 2.18 -5.86 8.36
N LEU A 41 3.30 -5.75 9.09
CA LEU A 41 4.35 -4.78 8.81
C LEU A 41 5.03 -5.03 7.46
N LEU A 42 5.34 -6.28 7.11
CA LEU A 42 5.90 -6.64 5.80
C LEU A 42 4.97 -6.24 4.66
N VAL A 43 3.69 -6.57 4.77
CA VAL A 43 2.67 -6.22 3.77
C VAL A 43 2.54 -4.71 3.63
N LEU A 44 2.55 -3.99 4.75
CA LEU A 44 2.52 -2.53 4.75
C LEU A 44 3.76 -1.94 4.05
N THR A 45 4.96 -2.46 4.35
CA THR A 45 6.20 -2.03 3.70
C THR A 45 6.16 -2.24 2.19
N ILE A 46 5.74 -3.42 1.72
CA ILE A 46 5.64 -3.72 0.27
C ILE A 46 4.59 -2.84 -0.41
N ALA A 47 3.43 -2.65 0.23
CA ALA A 47 2.37 -1.83 -0.34
C ALA A 47 2.79 -0.36 -0.42
N ARG A 48 3.41 0.19 0.64
CA ARG A 48 3.91 1.57 0.66
C ARG A 48 5.07 1.79 -0.33
N SER A 49 5.93 0.79 -0.51
CA SER A 49 6.94 0.77 -1.60
C SER A 49 6.29 0.91 -2.97
N THR A 50 5.16 0.24 -3.20
CA THR A 50 4.45 0.28 -4.49
C THR A 50 3.69 1.58 -4.69
N VAL A 51 3.16 2.17 -3.63
CA VAL A 51 2.62 3.54 -3.68
C VAL A 51 3.72 4.54 -4.03
N ALA A 52 4.89 4.43 -3.39
CA ALA A 52 6.04 5.28 -3.68
C ALA A 52 6.58 5.11 -5.11
N ALA A 53 6.47 3.91 -5.70
CA ALA A 53 6.82 3.68 -7.10
C ALA A 53 5.89 4.42 -8.08
N SER A 54 4.72 4.91 -7.63
CA SER A 54 3.84 5.79 -8.41
C SER A 54 3.45 5.29 -9.80
N TRP A 55 3.36 3.96 -9.99
CA TRP A 55 2.99 3.31 -11.25
C TRP A 55 1.74 3.89 -11.91
N VAL A 56 0.77 4.33 -11.09
CA VAL A 56 -0.39 5.12 -11.52
C VAL A 56 -0.49 6.35 -10.63
N PRO A 57 -0.13 7.56 -11.11
CA PRO A 57 -0.10 8.76 -10.29
C PRO A 57 -1.44 9.08 -9.63
N GLY A 58 -1.43 9.29 -8.31
CA GLY A 58 -2.59 9.74 -7.52
C GLY A 58 -3.73 8.72 -7.35
N LEU A 59 -3.55 7.47 -7.80
CA LEU A 59 -4.62 6.45 -7.76
C LEU A 59 -4.29 5.25 -6.87
N LEU A 60 -3.09 5.18 -6.29
CA LEU A 60 -2.63 4.04 -5.49
C LEU A 60 -2.74 4.25 -3.97
N ASP A 61 -3.32 5.35 -3.49
CA ASP A 61 -3.35 5.67 -2.05
C ASP A 61 -4.10 4.62 -1.20
N SER A 62 -5.06 3.91 -1.79
CA SER A 62 -5.82 2.83 -1.15
C SER A 62 -5.10 1.48 -1.15
N LEU A 63 -3.99 1.35 -1.88
CA LEU A 63 -3.28 0.08 -2.10
C LEU A 63 -2.82 -0.59 -0.79
N PRO A 64 -2.30 0.13 0.23
CA PRO A 64 -1.97 -0.49 1.51
C PRO A 64 -3.18 -1.08 2.22
N MET A 65 -4.35 -0.43 2.17
CA MET A 65 -5.56 -0.97 2.78
C MET A 65 -5.99 -2.28 2.11
N VAL A 66 -5.87 -2.38 0.78
CA VAL A 66 -6.18 -3.60 0.04
C VAL A 66 -5.22 -4.73 0.39
N ALA A 67 -3.93 -4.43 0.44
CA ALA A 67 -2.89 -5.40 0.81
C ALA A 67 -3.16 -5.99 2.21
N LEU A 68 -3.44 -5.10 3.16
CA LEU A 68 -3.74 -5.45 4.54
C LEU A 68 -5.07 -6.19 4.66
N ALA A 69 -6.10 -5.79 3.90
CA ALA A 69 -7.36 -6.52 3.83
C ALA A 69 -7.15 -7.95 3.34
N GLY A 70 -6.35 -8.16 2.28
CA GLY A 70 -5.97 -9.50 1.82
C GLY A 70 -5.25 -10.31 2.91
N ALA A 71 -4.29 -9.69 3.60
CA ALA A 71 -3.54 -10.32 4.69
C ALA A 71 -4.43 -10.70 5.89
N VAL A 72 -5.36 -9.82 6.29
CA VAL A 72 -6.32 -10.09 7.38
C VAL A 72 -7.29 -11.17 6.95
N THR A 73 -7.85 -11.09 5.75
CA THR A 73 -8.84 -12.06 5.25
C THR A 73 -8.25 -13.46 5.21
N MET A 74 -7.08 -13.63 4.57
CA MET A 74 -6.41 -14.93 4.55
C MET A 74 -5.80 -15.33 5.89
N GLY A 75 -5.42 -14.37 6.73
CA GLY A 75 -4.92 -14.66 8.08
C GLY A 75 -6.01 -15.25 8.98
N VAL A 76 -7.23 -14.70 8.90
CA VAL A 76 -8.40 -15.27 9.57
C VAL A 76 -8.70 -16.65 8.99
N LEU A 77 -8.77 -16.79 7.66
CA LEU A 77 -9.02 -18.08 7.01
C LEU A 77 -7.95 -19.14 7.33
N ALA A 78 -6.68 -18.74 7.51
CA ALA A 78 -5.60 -19.64 7.89
C ALA A 78 -5.80 -20.25 9.29
N LEU A 79 -6.44 -19.50 10.18
CA LEU A 79 -6.77 -19.97 11.52
C LEU A 79 -8.04 -20.82 11.52
N THR A 80 -8.91 -20.73 10.51
CA THR A 80 -10.13 -21.55 10.46
C THR A 80 -9.83 -23.04 10.23
N PRO A 81 -10.74 -23.95 10.66
CA PRO A 81 -10.63 -25.38 10.39
C PRO A 81 -11.09 -25.78 8.97
N LEU A 82 -11.38 -24.81 8.09
CA LEU A 82 -11.81 -25.07 6.71
C LEU A 82 -10.72 -25.81 5.92
N PRO A 83 -11.11 -26.64 4.92
CA PRO A 83 -10.14 -27.28 4.05
C PRO A 83 -9.38 -26.23 3.25
N TRP A 84 -8.07 -26.45 3.08
CA TRP A 84 -7.14 -25.45 2.57
C TRP A 84 -7.54 -24.89 1.20
N TRP A 85 -8.07 -25.73 0.31
CA TRP A 85 -8.44 -25.34 -1.05
C TRP A 85 -9.64 -24.38 -1.08
N LEU A 86 -10.62 -24.53 -0.19
CA LEU A 86 -11.76 -23.61 -0.09
C LEU A 86 -11.32 -22.23 0.38
N SER A 87 -10.46 -22.17 1.40
CA SER A 87 -9.94 -20.90 1.90
C SER A 87 -9.11 -20.17 0.85
N VAL A 88 -8.22 -20.89 0.14
CA VAL A 88 -7.42 -20.32 -0.95
C VAL A 88 -8.30 -19.86 -2.10
N LEU A 89 -9.30 -20.66 -2.50
CA LEU A 89 -10.24 -20.29 -3.56
C LEU A 89 -11.04 -19.03 -3.18
N ALA A 90 -11.54 -18.95 -1.94
CA ALA A 90 -12.26 -17.78 -1.45
C ALA A 90 -11.38 -16.52 -1.46
N GLY A 91 -10.13 -16.62 -0.98
CA GLY A 91 -9.18 -15.51 -1.01
C GLY A 91 -8.80 -15.09 -2.44
N LEU A 92 -8.64 -16.05 -3.34
CA LEU A 92 -8.30 -15.80 -4.74
C LEU A 92 -9.46 -15.14 -5.50
N LEU A 93 -10.71 -15.51 -5.23
CA LEU A 93 -11.90 -14.92 -5.85
C LEU A 93 -12.24 -13.54 -5.27
N ALA A 94 -11.96 -13.31 -3.98
CA ALA A 94 -12.17 -12.01 -3.34
C ALA A 94 -11.26 -10.91 -3.94
N GLY A 95 -10.03 -11.25 -4.33
CA GLY A 95 -9.05 -10.30 -4.87
C GLY A 95 -9.54 -9.55 -6.12
N PRO A 96 -9.92 -10.23 -7.21
CA PRO A 96 -10.46 -9.61 -8.42
C PRO A 96 -11.72 -8.78 -8.15
N ALA A 97 -12.58 -9.22 -7.23
CA ALA A 97 -13.78 -8.46 -6.87
C ALA A 97 -13.41 -7.12 -6.21
N VAL A 98 -12.51 -7.13 -5.24
CA VAL A 98 -12.02 -5.91 -4.57
C VAL A 98 -11.28 -4.99 -5.54
N ALA A 99 -10.38 -5.55 -6.36
CA ALA A 99 -9.66 -4.79 -7.38
C ALA A 99 -10.61 -4.17 -8.41
N GLY A 100 -11.61 -4.92 -8.85
CA GLY A 100 -12.65 -4.45 -9.77
C GLY A 100 -13.47 -3.31 -9.19
N LEU A 101 -13.85 -3.39 -7.91
CA LEU A 101 -14.58 -2.30 -7.23
C LEU A 101 -13.77 -1.00 -7.15
N ILE A 102 -12.45 -1.11 -6.94
CA ILE A 102 -11.54 0.05 -6.87
C ILE A 102 -11.28 0.65 -8.25
N ALA A 103 -11.10 -0.20 -9.28
CA ALA A 103 -10.81 0.25 -10.63
C ALA A 103 -12.06 0.72 -11.40
N ALA A 104 -13.25 0.23 -11.06
CA ALA A 104 -14.51 0.56 -11.72
C ALA A 104 -14.79 2.06 -11.91
N PRO A 105 -14.67 2.95 -10.89
CA PRO A 105 -14.92 4.37 -11.08
C PRO A 105 -13.96 5.02 -12.09
N ILE A 106 -12.69 4.62 -12.08
CA ILE A 106 -11.68 5.11 -13.01
C ILE A 106 -11.98 4.63 -14.43
N PHE A 107 -12.31 3.35 -14.58
CA PHE A 107 -12.67 2.77 -15.87
C PHE A 107 -13.87 3.46 -16.51
N ARG A 108 -14.92 3.77 -15.73
CA ARG A 108 -16.10 4.50 -16.23
C ARG A 108 -15.74 5.91 -16.68
N ALA A 109 -14.91 6.61 -15.90
CA ALA A 109 -14.49 7.97 -16.20
C ALA A 109 -13.67 8.04 -17.50
N ASP A 110 -12.76 7.09 -17.73
CA ASP A 110 -11.88 7.10 -18.89
C ASP A 110 -12.52 6.61 -20.18
N ASN A 111 -13.55 5.77 -20.07
CA ASN A 111 -14.20 5.13 -21.21
C ASN A 111 -15.56 5.72 -21.56
N VAL A 112 -15.93 6.85 -20.95
CA VAL A 112 -17.20 7.56 -21.19
C VAL A 112 -18.38 6.60 -21.14
N ILE A 113 -18.37 5.69 -20.16
CA ILE A 113 -19.47 4.76 -19.92
C ILE A 113 -20.47 5.47 -19.02
N ASP A 114 -21.77 5.32 -19.30
CA ASP A 114 -22.84 5.88 -18.47
C ASP A 114 -22.60 5.53 -16.99
N PRO A 115 -22.56 6.52 -16.07
CA PRO A 115 -22.35 6.30 -14.64
C PRO A 115 -23.34 5.32 -14.02
N THR A 116 -24.52 5.16 -14.63
CA THR A 116 -25.59 4.26 -14.19
C THR A 116 -25.52 2.86 -14.81
N ALA A 117 -24.60 2.64 -15.76
CA ALA A 117 -24.39 1.33 -16.38
C ALA A 117 -24.09 0.27 -15.31
N THR A 118 -24.96 -0.72 -15.24
CA THR A 118 -24.89 -1.82 -14.27
C THR A 118 -23.79 -2.83 -14.64
N GLY A 119 -23.42 -3.68 -13.68
CA GLY A 119 -22.22 -4.52 -13.71
C GLY A 119 -21.98 -5.30 -15.01
N THR A 120 -23.02 -5.79 -15.67
CA THR A 120 -22.90 -6.56 -16.91
C THR A 120 -22.33 -5.73 -18.07
N ASN A 121 -22.75 -4.48 -18.22
CA ASN A 121 -22.24 -3.59 -19.27
C ASN A 121 -20.79 -3.21 -19.03
N LEU A 122 -20.42 -3.01 -17.75
CA LEU A 122 -19.05 -2.71 -17.35
C LEU A 122 -18.11 -3.88 -17.63
N ILE A 123 -18.54 -5.10 -17.28
CA ILE A 123 -17.77 -6.33 -17.52
C ILE A 123 -17.61 -6.56 -19.02
N ASN A 124 -18.68 -6.42 -19.81
CA ASN A 124 -18.61 -6.58 -21.26
C ASN A 124 -17.63 -5.58 -21.90
N ALA A 125 -17.70 -4.29 -21.54
CA ALA A 125 -16.77 -3.28 -22.05
C ALA A 125 -15.31 -3.59 -21.67
N TRP A 126 -15.09 -4.08 -20.46
CA TRP A 126 -13.76 -4.48 -20.00
C TRP A 126 -13.23 -5.71 -20.76
N LEU A 127 -14.08 -6.72 -20.97
CA LEU A 127 -13.75 -7.92 -21.75
C LEU A 127 -13.45 -7.59 -23.22
N THR A 128 -14.20 -6.66 -23.84
CA THR A 128 -13.92 -6.18 -25.19
C THR A 128 -12.50 -5.60 -25.27
N LYS A 129 -12.13 -4.72 -24.33
CA LYS A 129 -10.79 -4.14 -24.27
C LYS A 129 -9.67 -5.15 -24.02
N VAL A 130 -9.95 -6.21 -23.27
CA VAL A 130 -8.98 -7.30 -23.08
C VAL A 130 -8.84 -8.11 -24.37
N SER A 131 -9.95 -8.36 -25.08
CA SER A 131 -9.95 -9.14 -26.31
C SER A 131 -9.30 -8.41 -27.50
N ASP A 132 -9.41 -7.09 -27.56
CA ASP A 132 -8.81 -6.26 -28.61
C ASP A 132 -7.38 -5.77 -28.25
N GLY A 133 -6.91 -6.06 -27.03
CA GLY A 133 -5.59 -5.71 -26.53
C GLY A 133 -5.43 -4.25 -26.08
N SER A 134 -6.46 -3.41 -26.20
CA SER A 134 -6.41 -2.01 -25.81
C SER A 134 -6.35 -1.79 -24.29
N ALA A 135 -6.61 -2.82 -23.49
CA ALA A 135 -6.60 -2.77 -22.03
C ALA A 135 -5.25 -2.33 -21.43
N PHE A 136 -4.10 -2.71 -22.02
CA PHE A 136 -2.78 -2.38 -21.45
C PHE A 136 -2.43 -0.89 -21.51
N GLY A 137 -3.09 -0.12 -22.39
CA GLY A 137 -2.98 1.35 -22.42
C GLY A 137 -3.90 2.06 -21.44
N ASP A 138 -4.81 1.34 -20.77
CA ASP A 138 -5.80 1.90 -19.87
C ASP A 138 -5.29 1.92 -18.41
N ARG A 139 -5.25 3.10 -17.79
CA ARG A 139 -4.81 3.26 -16.40
C ARG A 139 -5.67 2.46 -15.42
N ALA A 140 -6.96 2.26 -15.71
CA ALA A 140 -7.84 1.48 -14.85
C ALA A 140 -7.48 -0.01 -14.86
N PHE A 141 -6.99 -0.52 -15.99
CA PHE A 141 -6.52 -1.90 -16.10
C PHE A 141 -5.22 -2.12 -15.32
N VAL A 142 -4.26 -1.19 -15.43
CA VAL A 142 -3.01 -1.23 -14.65
C VAL A 142 -3.31 -1.15 -13.15
N LEU A 143 -4.23 -0.25 -12.75
CA LEU A 143 -4.69 -0.13 -11.36
C LEU A 143 -5.33 -1.43 -10.86
N PHE A 144 -6.23 -2.03 -11.64
CA PHE A 144 -6.84 -3.33 -11.33
C PHE A 144 -5.77 -4.40 -11.09
N LEU A 145 -4.80 -4.52 -12.01
CA LEU A 145 -3.76 -5.52 -11.93
C LEU A 145 -2.88 -5.33 -10.69
N ILE A 146 -2.36 -4.12 -10.46
CA ILE A 146 -1.52 -3.83 -9.28
C ILE A 146 -2.31 -4.07 -7.98
N THR A 147 -3.57 -3.66 -7.93
CA THR A 147 -4.44 -3.85 -6.76
C THR A 147 -4.68 -5.34 -6.48
N TRP A 148 -4.95 -6.12 -7.53
CA TRP A 148 -5.13 -7.56 -7.41
C TRP A 148 -3.84 -8.28 -6.99
N LEU A 149 -2.70 -7.93 -7.59
CA LEU A 149 -1.41 -8.48 -7.18
C LEU A 149 -1.11 -8.16 -5.72
N MET A 150 -1.41 -6.94 -5.27
CA MET A 150 -1.13 -6.54 -3.90
C MET A 150 -2.04 -7.25 -2.88
N TRP A 151 -3.30 -7.49 -3.24
CA TRP A 151 -4.16 -8.39 -2.48
C TRP A 151 -3.54 -9.77 -2.35
N VAL A 152 -3.12 -10.37 -3.48
CA VAL A 152 -2.50 -11.70 -3.52
C VAL A 152 -1.23 -11.75 -2.67
N THR A 153 -0.37 -10.72 -2.73
CA THR A 153 0.85 -10.63 -1.93
C THR A 153 0.55 -10.68 -0.44
N GLY A 154 -0.37 -9.85 0.05
CA GLY A 154 -0.75 -9.84 1.47
C GLY A 154 -1.43 -11.14 1.90
N ALA A 155 -2.37 -11.61 1.07
CA ALA A 155 -3.12 -12.84 1.25
C ALA A 155 -2.20 -14.08 1.34
N TRP A 156 -1.28 -14.23 0.39
CA TRP A 156 -0.35 -15.34 0.28
C TRP A 156 0.65 -15.37 1.44
N LEU A 157 1.26 -14.23 1.76
CA LEU A 157 2.23 -14.14 2.85
C LEU A 157 1.59 -14.56 4.18
N SER A 158 0.40 -14.03 4.48
CA SER A 158 -0.35 -14.37 5.69
C SER A 158 -0.70 -15.85 5.74
N TRP A 159 -1.19 -16.42 4.63
CA TRP A 159 -1.53 -17.84 4.53
C TRP A 159 -0.32 -18.75 4.76
N CYS A 160 0.79 -18.51 4.06
CA CYS A 160 1.99 -19.34 4.17
C CYS A 160 2.62 -19.26 5.56
N VAL A 161 2.61 -18.10 6.21
CA VAL A 161 3.17 -17.92 7.56
C VAL A 161 2.29 -18.58 8.61
N LEU A 162 0.97 -18.37 8.56
CA LEU A 162 0.07 -18.81 9.62
C LEU A 162 -0.42 -20.25 9.46
N ARG A 163 -0.78 -20.67 8.24
CA ARG A 163 -1.30 -22.03 7.98
C ARG A 163 -0.18 -23.02 7.73
N TRP A 164 0.71 -22.73 6.78
CA TRP A 164 1.75 -23.67 6.36
C TRP A 164 3.04 -23.55 7.18
N ARG A 165 3.23 -22.44 7.90
CA ARG A 165 4.46 -22.14 8.68
C ARG A 165 5.72 -22.17 7.80
N GLN A 166 5.59 -21.71 6.57
CA GLN A 166 6.66 -21.66 5.57
C GLN A 166 6.87 -20.21 5.11
N PRO A 167 7.54 -19.37 5.93
CA PRO A 167 7.68 -17.93 5.65
C PRO A 167 8.43 -17.65 4.33
N MET A 168 9.42 -18.46 3.97
CA MET A 168 10.19 -18.28 2.73
C MET A 168 9.32 -18.35 1.46
N ILE A 169 8.37 -19.28 1.41
CA ILE A 169 7.43 -19.40 0.28
C ILE A 169 6.44 -18.24 0.28
N GLY A 170 6.04 -17.78 1.46
CA GLY A 170 5.15 -16.63 1.62
C GLY A 170 5.75 -15.33 1.10
N LEU A 171 7.07 -15.17 1.19
CA LEU A 171 7.76 -13.96 0.78
C LEU A 171 7.90 -13.82 -0.74
N VAL A 172 7.81 -14.90 -1.52
CA VAL A 172 8.09 -14.89 -2.97
C VAL A 172 7.35 -13.78 -3.73
N PRO A 173 6.01 -13.62 -3.60
CA PRO A 173 5.30 -12.56 -4.33
C PRO A 173 5.67 -11.16 -3.82
N GLY A 174 5.91 -11.01 -2.51
CA GLY A 174 6.29 -9.74 -1.91
C GLY A 174 7.67 -9.27 -2.31
N THR A 175 8.64 -10.20 -2.34
CA THR A 175 9.99 -9.95 -2.83
C THR A 175 9.97 -9.60 -4.32
N ALA A 176 9.16 -10.29 -5.13
CA ALA A 176 9.02 -9.97 -6.55
C ALA A 176 8.48 -8.55 -6.74
N ALA A 177 7.39 -8.18 -6.04
CA ALA A 177 6.82 -6.83 -6.12
C ALA A 177 7.83 -5.74 -5.68
N LEU A 178 8.52 -5.96 -4.56
CA LEU A 178 9.54 -5.02 -4.08
C LEU A 178 10.72 -4.92 -5.06
N ALA A 179 11.20 -6.05 -5.59
CA ALA A 179 12.28 -6.06 -6.57
C ALA A 179 11.88 -5.30 -7.84
N THR A 180 10.65 -5.48 -8.32
CA THR A 180 10.12 -4.70 -9.45
C THR A 180 10.15 -3.20 -9.14
N ASN A 181 9.75 -2.78 -7.95
CA ASN A 181 9.80 -1.37 -7.56
C ASN A 181 11.24 -0.84 -7.48
N VAL A 182 12.16 -1.59 -6.84
CA VAL A 182 13.56 -1.20 -6.68
C VAL A 182 14.27 -1.06 -8.03
N LEU A 183 14.01 -1.99 -8.96
CA LEU A 183 14.64 -1.99 -10.28
C LEU A 183 14.14 -0.85 -11.18
N ASN A 184 12.86 -0.45 -11.05
CA ASN A 184 12.27 0.58 -11.89
C ASN A 184 12.35 1.99 -11.26
N PHE A 185 12.37 2.09 -9.93
CA PHE A 185 12.31 3.37 -9.20
C PHE A 185 13.30 3.42 -8.03
N PRO A 186 14.63 3.39 -8.28
CA PRO A 186 15.64 3.20 -7.23
C PRO A 186 15.75 4.34 -6.20
N GLY A 187 15.26 5.55 -6.50
CA GLY A 187 15.43 6.74 -5.64
C GLY A 187 14.72 6.65 -4.29
N ASP A 188 13.50 6.12 -4.27
CA ASP A 188 12.60 6.19 -3.11
C ASP A 188 12.42 4.84 -2.38
N GLN A 189 13.24 3.84 -2.73
CA GLN A 189 13.01 2.45 -2.31
C GLN A 189 13.96 1.96 -1.21
N ASN A 190 14.98 2.74 -0.88
CA ASN A 190 16.02 2.39 0.10
C ASN A 190 15.44 2.07 1.49
N GLY A 191 14.60 2.97 2.02
CA GLY A 191 13.98 2.77 3.34
C GLY A 191 13.05 1.55 3.38
N TYR A 192 12.29 1.31 2.31
CA TYR A 192 11.42 0.13 2.21
C TYR A 192 12.22 -1.17 2.08
N THR A 193 13.33 -1.14 1.34
CA THR A 193 14.21 -2.30 1.18
C THR A 193 14.83 -2.71 2.51
N LEU A 194 15.38 -1.75 3.27
CA LEU A 194 15.94 -2.03 4.58
C LEU A 194 14.88 -2.54 5.56
N SER A 195 13.72 -1.87 5.61
CA SER A 195 12.58 -2.30 6.44
C SER A 195 12.16 -3.73 6.11
N PHE A 196 12.06 -4.05 4.82
CA PHE A 196 11.69 -5.38 4.35
C PHE A 196 12.70 -6.45 4.77
N ILE A 197 14.00 -6.19 4.62
CA ILE A 197 15.06 -7.13 5.02
C ILE A 197 15.02 -7.36 6.54
N VAL A 198 14.96 -6.30 7.34
CA VAL A 198 14.91 -6.39 8.81
C VAL A 198 13.67 -7.15 9.27
N LEU A 199 12.50 -6.85 8.70
CA LEU A 199 11.26 -7.55 9.05
C LEU A 199 11.25 -9.01 8.58
N THR A 200 11.82 -9.30 7.41
CA THR A 200 11.98 -10.66 6.90
C THR A 200 12.85 -11.47 7.85
N PHE A 201 13.97 -10.90 8.26
CA PHE A 201 14.88 -11.49 9.22
C PHE A 201 14.25 -11.70 10.59
N ALA A 202 13.49 -10.73 11.08
CA ALA A 202 12.70 -10.88 12.30
C ALA A 202 11.67 -12.02 12.17
N LEU A 203 10.98 -12.14 11.03
CA LEU A 203 10.01 -13.19 10.77
C LEU A 203 10.66 -14.58 10.78
N LEU A 204 11.82 -14.72 10.12
CA LEU A 204 12.55 -15.98 10.03
C LEU A 204 13.11 -16.40 11.39
N LEU A 205 13.71 -15.46 12.13
CA LEU A 205 14.22 -15.72 13.47
C LEU A 205 13.08 -16.17 14.40
N TRP A 206 11.95 -15.46 14.36
CA TRP A 206 10.76 -15.80 15.13
C TRP A 206 10.17 -17.17 14.75
N SER A 207 10.08 -17.46 13.44
CA SER A 207 9.59 -18.75 12.94
C SER A 207 10.51 -19.90 13.36
N ASN A 208 11.82 -19.70 13.33
CA ASN A 208 12.80 -20.69 13.76
C ASN A 208 12.73 -20.93 15.28
N TYR A 209 12.58 -19.86 16.07
CA TYR A 209 12.38 -19.93 17.52
C TYR A 209 11.14 -20.74 17.91
N THR A 210 10.00 -20.41 17.30
CA THR A 210 8.74 -21.11 17.60
C THR A 210 8.77 -22.56 17.13
N GLY A 211 9.45 -22.85 16.01
CA GLY A 211 9.72 -24.20 15.54
C GLY A 211 10.61 -25.02 16.50
N SER A 212 11.66 -24.41 17.04
CA SER A 212 12.59 -25.08 17.98
C SER A 212 11.91 -25.42 19.30
N ILE A 213 11.10 -24.51 19.86
CA ILE A 213 10.28 -24.78 21.05
C ILE A 213 9.30 -25.92 20.78
N ALA A 214 8.58 -25.89 19.66
CA ALA A 214 7.62 -26.94 19.31
C ALA A 214 8.28 -28.31 19.12
N LYS A 215 9.55 -28.34 18.70
CA LYS A 215 10.36 -29.57 18.63
C LYS A 215 10.79 -30.04 20.02
N ALA A 216 11.27 -29.14 20.87
CA ALA A 216 11.70 -29.45 22.24
C ALA A 216 10.54 -29.99 23.11
N VAL A 217 9.36 -29.36 23.02
CA VAL A 217 8.14 -29.83 23.71
C VAL A 217 7.74 -31.22 23.26
N ARG A 218 7.81 -31.51 21.95
CA ARG A 218 7.47 -32.85 21.41
C ARG A 218 8.42 -33.96 21.88
N VAL A 219 9.66 -33.61 22.23
CA VAL A 219 10.67 -34.56 22.68
C VAL A 219 10.81 -34.54 24.22
N ASN A 220 9.93 -33.84 24.95
CA ASN A 220 9.95 -33.71 26.42
C ASN A 220 11.30 -33.24 27.00
N MET A 221 12.13 -32.54 26.23
CA MET A 221 13.37 -31.98 26.73
C MET A 221 13.08 -30.69 27.50
N LYS A 222 13.52 -30.61 28.76
CA LYS A 222 13.53 -29.36 29.52
C LYS A 222 14.50 -28.39 28.86
N LEU A 223 13.97 -27.32 28.28
CA LEU A 223 14.77 -26.16 27.90
C LEU A 223 15.38 -25.57 29.19
N MET A 224 16.70 -25.58 29.31
CA MET A 224 17.40 -24.85 30.38
C MET A 224 16.99 -23.38 30.36
N GLY A 225 16.93 -22.73 31.53
CA GLY A 225 16.47 -21.34 31.67
C GLY A 225 17.19 -20.36 30.74
N ASP A 226 18.48 -20.60 30.51
CA ASP A 226 19.33 -19.74 29.66
C ASP A 226 19.18 -20.02 28.16
N ALA A 227 18.66 -21.17 27.76
CA ALA A 227 18.57 -21.58 26.35
C ALA A 227 17.67 -20.65 25.53
N ARG A 228 16.69 -19.99 26.16
CA ARG A 228 15.82 -19.02 25.49
C ARG A 228 16.58 -17.72 25.21
N TRP A 229 17.41 -17.27 26.14
CA TRP A 229 18.19 -16.04 26.00
C TRP A 229 19.34 -16.24 25.01
N ASP A 230 20.07 -17.36 25.12
CA ASP A 230 21.19 -17.72 24.25
C ASP A 230 20.77 -17.84 22.76
N PHE A 231 19.58 -18.38 22.49
CA PHE A 231 19.01 -18.40 21.14
C PHE A 231 18.77 -16.99 20.58
N TRP A 232 18.22 -16.08 21.40
CA TRP A 232 17.96 -14.72 20.97
C TRP A 232 19.25 -13.92 20.77
N GLU A 233 20.22 -14.08 21.66
CA GLU A 233 21.53 -13.45 21.55
C GLU A 233 22.25 -13.91 20.28
N THR A 234 22.42 -15.22 20.10
CA THR A 234 23.07 -15.80 18.93
C THR A 234 22.31 -15.47 17.64
N GLY A 235 20.98 -15.51 17.69
CA GLY A 235 20.11 -15.17 16.56
C GLY A 235 20.25 -13.72 16.13
N VAL A 236 20.17 -12.77 17.07
CA VAL A 236 20.34 -11.34 16.80
C VAL A 236 21.74 -11.03 16.30
N VAL A 237 22.78 -11.63 16.88
CA VAL A 237 24.17 -11.49 16.41
C VAL A 237 24.32 -12.03 14.99
N ALA A 238 23.74 -13.18 14.67
CA ALA A 238 23.74 -13.72 13.31
C ALA A 238 22.99 -12.81 12.32
N MET A 239 21.85 -12.23 12.72
CA MET A 239 21.12 -11.27 11.88
C MET A 239 21.91 -9.98 11.66
N ALA A 240 22.56 -9.47 12.70
CA ALA A 240 23.43 -8.30 12.61
C ALA A 240 24.62 -8.60 11.70
N GLY A 241 25.23 -9.78 11.81
CA GLY A 241 26.28 -10.25 10.91
C GLY A 241 25.81 -10.35 9.46
N LEU A 242 24.61 -10.88 9.20
CA LEU A 242 24.00 -10.92 7.87
C LEU A 242 23.72 -9.54 7.30
N LEU A 243 23.23 -8.60 8.12
CA LEU A 243 22.99 -7.22 7.72
C LEU A 243 24.31 -6.49 7.43
N LEU A 244 25.33 -6.66 8.27
CA LEU A 244 26.66 -6.13 8.03
C LEU A 244 27.28 -6.71 6.76
N LEU A 245 27.13 -8.02 6.54
CA LEU A 245 27.59 -8.68 5.33
C LEU A 245 26.84 -8.15 4.09
N ALA A 246 25.53 -7.93 4.20
CA ALA A 246 24.75 -7.31 3.12
C ALA A 246 25.19 -5.88 2.79
N ILE A 247 25.63 -5.10 3.79
CA ILE A 247 26.21 -3.76 3.60
C ILE A 247 27.63 -3.84 3.03
N MET A 248 28.41 -4.83 3.43
CA MET A 248 29.80 -5.04 2.99
C MET A 248 29.89 -5.73 1.62
N LEU A 249 28.81 -6.32 1.10
CA LEU A 249 28.81 -6.86 -0.25
C LEU A 249 29.07 -5.71 -1.24
N PRO A 250 30.05 -5.86 -2.16
CA PRO A 250 30.29 -4.88 -3.19
C PRO A 250 28.99 -4.60 -3.93
N PRO A 251 28.61 -3.32 -4.12
CA PRO A 251 27.38 -3.03 -4.82
C PRO A 251 27.50 -3.62 -6.23
N LEU A 252 26.56 -4.50 -6.59
CA LEU A 252 26.48 -5.07 -7.95
C LEU A 252 26.12 -4.00 -9.01
N SER A 253 25.99 -2.74 -8.58
CA SER A 253 25.77 -1.54 -9.36
C SER A 253 26.87 -0.53 -9.02
N ASN A 254 27.45 0.11 -10.03
CA ASN A 254 28.50 1.13 -9.86
C ASN A 254 28.03 2.45 -9.21
N GLN A 255 26.82 2.48 -8.64
CA GLN A 255 26.30 3.64 -7.90
C GLN A 255 26.35 3.34 -6.40
N ASP A 256 27.23 4.03 -5.67
CA ASP A 256 27.24 4.01 -4.20
C ASP A 256 25.96 4.67 -3.67
N ARG A 257 25.16 3.90 -2.93
CA ARG A 257 23.86 4.31 -2.37
C ARG A 257 23.87 4.40 -0.84
N THR A 258 25.02 4.13 -0.22
CA THR A 258 25.16 4.06 1.25
C THR A 258 24.79 5.39 1.91
N LEU A 259 25.28 6.49 1.36
CA LEU A 259 24.97 7.84 1.83
C LEU A 259 23.50 8.22 1.66
N THR A 260 22.84 7.73 0.59
CA THR A 260 21.40 7.95 0.35
C THR A 260 20.54 7.16 1.33
N ILE A 261 20.94 5.94 1.69
CA ILE A 261 20.25 5.12 2.71
C ILE A 261 20.34 5.83 4.05
N GLN A 262 21.55 6.25 4.46
CA GLN A 262 21.78 6.94 5.73
C GLN A 262 20.93 8.22 5.84
N SER A 263 20.94 9.08 4.82
CA SER A 263 20.16 10.32 4.83
C SER A 263 18.65 10.06 4.86
N SER A 264 18.16 9.05 4.14
CA SER A 264 16.74 8.67 4.13
C SER A 264 16.23 8.11 5.46
N LEU A 265 17.08 7.40 6.20
CA LEU A 265 16.75 6.88 7.54
C LEU A 265 16.68 8.00 8.57
N PHE A 266 17.62 8.96 8.50
CA PHE A 266 17.57 10.12 9.39
C PHE A 266 16.39 11.05 9.08
N SER A 267 16.03 11.23 7.80
CA SER A 267 14.87 12.07 7.44
C SER A 267 13.54 11.41 7.82
N SER A 268 13.39 10.10 7.61
CA SER A 268 12.18 9.36 8.05
C SER A 268 12.04 9.30 9.56
N TRP A 269 13.14 9.13 10.30
CA TRP A 269 13.14 9.25 11.76
C TRP A 269 12.77 10.66 12.22
N ALA A 270 13.34 11.69 11.60
CA ALA A 270 13.01 13.08 11.91
C ALA A 270 11.52 13.37 11.69
N GLN A 271 10.91 12.86 10.61
CA GLN A 271 9.48 12.99 10.34
C GLN A 271 8.62 12.26 11.38
N LEU A 272 9.02 11.06 11.81
CA LEU A 272 8.33 10.32 12.86
C LEU A 272 8.41 11.06 14.20
N GLN A 273 9.60 11.56 14.53
CA GLN A 273 9.84 12.35 15.73
C GLN A 273 9.03 13.65 15.71
N GLU A 274 8.90 14.32 14.55
CA GLU A 274 8.09 15.52 14.37
C GLU A 274 6.59 15.21 14.52
N GLN A 275 6.10 14.07 14.00
CA GLN A 275 4.72 13.60 14.22
C GLN A 275 4.44 13.21 15.68
N LEU A 276 5.42 12.65 16.38
CA LEU A 276 5.27 12.26 17.79
C LEU A 276 5.43 13.46 18.75
N ASN A 277 6.26 14.44 18.38
CA ASN A 277 6.43 15.70 19.12
C ASN A 277 5.28 16.69 18.86
N HIS A 278 4.56 16.51 17.75
CA HIS A 278 3.32 17.21 17.46
C HIS A 278 2.16 16.21 17.41
N PRO A 279 1.71 15.67 18.56
CA PRO A 279 0.55 14.80 18.60
C PRO A 279 -0.65 15.60 18.09
N SER A 280 -1.01 15.40 16.82
CA SER A 280 -2.24 15.96 16.27
C SER A 280 -3.40 15.31 17.01
N SER A 281 -4.07 16.09 17.86
CA SER A 281 -5.29 15.70 18.52
C SER A 281 -6.31 15.22 17.47
N ALA A 282 -6.74 13.98 17.62
CA ALA A 282 -7.95 13.50 16.97
C ALA A 282 -9.14 14.32 17.51
N GLY A 283 -9.61 15.32 16.76
CA GLY A 283 -10.85 16.03 17.06
C GLY A 283 -10.87 17.51 16.68
N GLN A 284 -11.69 17.82 15.66
CA GLN A 284 -12.45 19.07 15.44
C GLN A 284 -11.78 20.41 15.78
N GLY A 285 -11.37 21.14 14.74
CA GLY A 285 -11.03 22.55 14.88
C GLY A 285 -10.42 23.13 13.61
N THR A 286 -11.24 23.86 12.87
CA THR A 286 -10.96 24.67 11.67
C THR A 286 -9.74 25.58 11.79
N GLY A 287 -8.81 25.54 10.82
CA GLY A 287 -7.74 26.54 10.66
C GLY A 287 -6.51 26.08 9.86
N THR A 288 -6.63 26.09 8.54
CA THR A 288 -5.67 25.61 7.52
C THR A 288 -4.28 26.27 7.50
N ALA A 289 -3.25 25.42 7.38
CA ALA A 289 -2.21 25.55 6.35
C ALA A 289 -1.77 24.15 5.87
N GLY A 290 -2.10 23.79 4.62
CA GLY A 290 -1.43 22.70 3.90
C GLY A 290 -2.17 21.37 3.72
N GLY A 291 -3.45 21.39 3.33
CA GLY A 291 -4.15 20.21 2.81
C GLY A 291 -5.64 20.48 2.64
N THR A 292 -6.11 20.62 1.40
CA THR A 292 -7.54 20.85 1.12
C THR A 292 -8.06 19.93 0.04
N THR A 293 -8.82 18.93 0.48
CA THR A 293 -10.06 18.50 -0.17
C THR A 293 -11.22 18.89 0.74
N GLY A 294 -12.13 19.75 0.26
CA GLY A 294 -13.39 20.08 0.94
C GLY A 294 -13.86 21.51 0.65
N PHE A 295 -14.87 21.66 -0.22
CA PHE A 295 -15.52 22.95 -0.49
C PHE A 295 -16.28 23.45 0.76
N SER A 296 -16.06 24.71 1.14
CA SER A 296 -16.81 25.44 2.17
C SER A 296 -17.50 26.65 1.54
N LEU A 297 -18.79 26.83 1.81
CA LEU A 297 -19.66 27.90 1.27
C LEU A 297 -19.75 29.14 2.16
N SER A 298 -18.87 29.31 3.14
CA SER A 298 -18.89 30.50 4.01
C SER A 298 -17.49 30.95 4.41
N VAL A 299 -17.13 32.16 3.98
CA VAL A 299 -15.87 32.84 4.32
C VAL A 299 -16.12 33.79 5.49
N GLY A 300 -15.53 33.51 6.65
CA GLY A 300 -15.42 34.48 7.74
C GLY A 300 -14.15 35.32 7.58
N LEU A 301 -14.29 36.62 7.36
CA LEU A 301 -13.16 37.56 7.40
C LEU A 301 -12.74 37.77 8.85
N GLY A 302 -11.59 37.22 9.25
CA GLY A 302 -11.03 37.38 10.58
C GLY A 302 -9.51 37.43 10.57
N GLY A 303 -8.94 38.56 10.16
CA GLY A 303 -7.50 38.82 10.23
C GLY A 303 -7.14 40.20 9.66
N PRO A 304 -6.18 40.94 10.26
CA PRO A 304 -5.96 42.34 9.93
C PRO A 304 -5.48 42.53 8.48
N LEU A 305 -6.22 43.34 7.73
CA LEU A 305 -5.92 43.74 6.35
C LEU A 305 -4.60 44.54 6.32
N LYS A 306 -3.57 44.00 5.66
CA LYS A 306 -2.41 44.80 5.26
C LYS A 306 -2.84 45.70 4.10
N THR A 307 -2.88 47.00 4.35
CA THR A 307 -3.13 48.01 3.33
C THR A 307 -1.96 48.07 2.35
N SER A 308 -2.11 47.45 1.18
CA SER A 308 -1.21 47.71 0.06
C SER A 308 -1.48 49.13 -0.45
N LYS A 309 -0.52 50.01 -0.22
CA LYS A 309 -0.52 51.38 -0.73
C LYS A 309 -0.32 51.34 -2.24
N ASN A 310 -1.41 51.38 -3.01
CA ASN A 310 -1.38 51.71 -4.42
C ASN A 310 -2.46 52.76 -4.72
N PRO A 311 -2.11 54.03 -5.02
CA PRO A 311 -3.09 55.08 -5.23
C PRO A 311 -3.63 55.03 -6.67
N GLY A 312 -4.59 54.15 -6.91
CA GLY A 312 -5.39 54.11 -8.13
C GLY A 312 -6.80 54.65 -7.90
N GLY A 313 -6.93 55.84 -7.32
CA GLY A 313 -8.21 56.48 -7.00
C GLY A 313 -8.81 57.20 -8.21
N ARG A 314 -9.84 56.62 -8.83
CA ARG A 314 -10.70 57.26 -9.82
C ARG A 314 -11.59 58.29 -9.12
N ARG A 315 -11.46 59.58 -9.46
CA ARG A 315 -12.44 60.63 -9.09
C ARG A 315 -12.96 61.30 -10.36
N ILE A 316 -14.28 61.28 -10.53
CA ILE A 316 -15.01 61.93 -11.62
C ILE A 316 -15.20 63.40 -11.26
N THR A 317 -14.79 64.33 -12.14
CA THR A 317 -15.46 65.65 -12.27
C THR A 317 -15.12 66.38 -13.58
N LYS A 318 -16.17 66.54 -14.41
CA LYS A 318 -16.61 67.68 -15.25
C LYS A 318 -15.63 68.54 -16.09
N LYS A 319 -16.02 68.66 -17.38
CA LYS A 319 -16.00 69.82 -18.31
C LYS A 319 -14.65 70.50 -18.58
N LYS A 320 -14.26 70.59 -19.87
CA LYS A 320 -14.40 71.80 -20.74
C LYS A 320 -13.38 71.79 -21.91
N VAL A 321 -13.91 71.87 -23.14
CA VAL A 321 -13.35 72.56 -24.34
C VAL A 321 -12.24 71.87 -25.18
N LEU A 322 -12.64 71.47 -26.40
CA LEU A 322 -11.85 71.31 -27.65
C LEU A 322 -11.21 72.67 -28.08
N PRO A 323 -10.36 72.80 -29.14
CA PRO A 323 -9.87 71.82 -30.12
C PRO A 323 -8.34 71.96 -30.42
N ARG A 324 -7.81 71.23 -31.43
CA ARG A 324 -7.22 71.82 -32.68
C ARG A 324 -5.93 71.12 -33.19
N ARG A 325 -6.06 70.65 -34.45
CA ARG A 325 -5.09 70.46 -35.55
C ARG A 325 -3.91 69.47 -35.39
N GLN A 326 -3.58 68.55 -36.30
CA GLN A 326 -3.53 68.40 -37.79
C GLN A 326 -2.08 68.51 -38.31
N HIS A 327 -1.73 67.61 -39.24
CA HIS A 327 -0.52 67.52 -40.09
C HIS A 327 0.76 67.01 -39.39
N HIS A 328 1.66 66.25 -40.01
CA HIS A 328 1.90 65.89 -41.41
C HIS A 328 2.87 64.69 -41.42
N GLY A 329 2.70 63.72 -42.34
CA GLY A 329 3.73 63.29 -43.31
C GLY A 329 4.87 62.46 -42.70
N ASP A 330 5.53 61.56 -43.40
CA ASP A 330 5.42 61.00 -44.74
C ASP A 330 6.52 59.91 -44.76
N ARG A 331 6.28 58.82 -45.47
CA ARG A 331 7.22 58.13 -46.40
C ARG A 331 8.66 57.82 -45.91
N GLU A 332 9.29 56.69 -46.19
CA GLU A 332 9.17 55.72 -47.27
C GLU A 332 10.30 54.68 -47.04
N ARG A 333 10.07 53.41 -47.47
CA ARG A 333 11.04 52.54 -48.18
C ARG A 333 12.31 52.09 -47.41
N LEU A 334 12.97 50.95 -47.67
CA LEU A 334 12.94 49.89 -48.68
C LEU A 334 13.70 48.69 -48.02
N LEU A 335 13.29 47.43 -48.21
CA LEU A 335 14.06 46.35 -48.92
C LEU A 335 15.49 46.11 -48.39
N ASP A 336 15.88 44.92 -47.92
CA ASP A 336 16.12 43.73 -48.75
C ASP A 336 16.21 42.41 -47.92
N LEU A 337 15.57 41.36 -48.44
CA LEU A 337 16.01 39.94 -48.42
C LEU A 337 16.70 39.70 -49.80
N PRO A 338 17.30 38.53 -50.15
CA PRO A 338 17.59 37.29 -49.41
C PRO A 338 19.02 36.71 -49.69
N ASP A 339 19.27 35.51 -49.15
CA ASP A 339 19.80 34.30 -49.84
C ASP A 339 20.96 33.52 -49.15
N LEU A 340 20.67 32.21 -49.01
CA LEU A 340 21.51 31.02 -48.77
C LEU A 340 22.49 30.78 -49.96
N PRO A 341 23.26 29.66 -50.12
CA PRO A 341 23.53 28.49 -49.26
C PRO A 341 25.04 28.08 -49.17
N ARG A 342 25.39 27.23 -48.19
CA ARG A 342 25.91 25.85 -48.35
C ARG A 342 26.16 25.23 -46.98
#